data_AF-A0A383A2B1-F1
#
_entry.id   AF-A0A383A2B1-F1
#
_cell.length_a   1.000
_cell.length_b   1.000
_cell.length_c   1.000
_cell.angle_alpha   90.00
_cell.angle_beta   90.00
_cell.angle_gamma   90.00
#
_symmetry.space_group_name_H-M   'P 1'
#
loop_
_entity.id
_entity.type
_entity.pdbx_description
1 polymer ?
#
loop_
_entity_poly.entity_id
_entity_poly.type
_entity_poly.pdbx_seq_one_letter_code
_entity_poly.pdbx_strand_id
1 'polypeptide(L)' 'RTIIFKENGEILLLRLAQALEEYGVVESMPKLEGKRMIMLIAPKKK' A
#
# COMPACT_ATOMS: atom_id res chain seq x y z
N ARG A 1 4.60 3.61 -22.72
CA ARG A 1 4.26 2.36 -21.99
C ARG A 1 3.40 2.71 -20.79
N THR A 2 2.09 2.49 -20.92
CA THR A 2 1.10 2.79 -19.87
C THR A 2 1.22 1.76 -18.75
N ILE A 3 1.06 2.20 -17.50
CA ILE A 3 1.03 1.28 -16.34
C ILE A 3 -0.32 0.57 -16.37
N ILE A 4 -0.33 -0.67 -16.83
CA ILE A 4 -1.53 -1.53 -16.95
C ILE A 4 -2.07 -1.91 -15.55
N PHE A 5 -1.22 -1.89 -14.53
CA PHE A 5 -1.53 -2.41 -13.19
C PHE A 5 -1.85 -1.32 -12.15
N LYS A 6 -2.26 -0.10 -12.55
CA LYS A 6 -2.59 0.95 -11.56
C LYS A 6 -3.68 0.49 -10.59
N GLU A 7 -4.81 0.03 -11.12
CA GLU A 7 -5.98 -0.37 -10.32
C GLU A 7 -5.73 -1.67 -9.53
N ASN A 8 -5.19 -2.69 -10.20
CA ASN A 8 -4.91 -3.98 -9.56
C ASN A 8 -3.82 -3.87 -8.48
N GLY A 9 -2.82 -3.00 -8.67
CA GLY A 9 -1.77 -2.75 -7.70
C GLY A 9 -2.30 -2.04 -6.45
N GLU A 10 -3.21 -1.09 -6.63
CA GLU A 10 -3.83 -0.36 -5.52
C GLU A 10 -4.69 -1.29 -4.65
N ILE A 11 -5.54 -2.11 -5.29
CA ILE A 11 -6.37 -3.11 -4.61
C ILE A 11 -5.50 -4.10 -3.82
N LEU A 12 -4.37 -4.54 -4.38
CA LEU A 12 -3.48 -5.48 -3.71
C LEU A 12 -2.85 -4.87 -2.46
N LEU A 13 -2.37 -3.62 -2.54
CA LEU A 13 -1.77 -2.92 -1.40
C LEU A 13 -2.80 -2.64 -0.30
N LEU A 14 -4.03 -2.27 -0.67
CA LEU A 14 -5.12 -2.08 0.27
C LEU A 14 -5.49 -3.37 1.00
N ARG A 15 -5.51 -4.51 0.30
CA ARG A 15 -5.72 -5.83 0.92
C ARG A 15 -4.60 -6.18 1.90
N LEU A 16 -3.35 -5.91 1.51
CA LEU A 16 -2.21 -6.13 2.39
C LEU A 16 -2.28 -5.24 3.64
N ALA A 17 -2.70 -3.99 3.48
CA ALA A 17 -2.87 -3.06 4.60
C ALA A 17 -3.96 -3.50 5.58
N GLN A 18 -5.11 -3.98 5.07
CA GLN A 18 -6.15 -4.55 5.92
C GLN A 18 -5.64 -5.76 6.71
N ALA A 19 -4.89 -6.66 6.08
CA ALA A 19 -4.30 -7.82 6.76
C ALA A 19 -3.25 -7.43 7.82
N LEU A 20 -2.59 -6.28 7.64
CA LEU A 20 -1.57 -5.77 8.57
C LEU A 20 -2.10 -4.73 9.56
N GLU A 21 -3.38 -4.38 9.55
CA GLU A 21 -4.00 -3.37 10.44
C GLU A 21 -3.95 -3.78 11.93
N GLU A 22 -3.92 -5.09 12.19
CA GLU A 22 -3.76 -5.66 13.52
C GLU A 22 -2.32 -5.47 14.07
N TYR A 23 -1.32 -5.46 13.18
CA TYR A 23 0.11 -5.39 13.52
C TYR A 23 0.73 -4.02 13.28
N GLY A 24 0.09 -3.17 12.48
CA GLY A 24 0.62 -1.92 11.99
C GLY A 24 -0.46 -0.87 11.74
N VAL A 25 -0.03 0.39 11.61
CA VAL A 25 -0.88 1.53 11.28
C VAL A 25 -0.45 2.05 9.92
N VAL A 26 -1.43 2.32 9.05
CA VAL A 26 -1.18 2.94 7.75
C VAL A 26 -0.81 4.41 7.97
N GLU A 27 0.46 4.76 7.76
CA GLU A 27 0.92 6.16 7.82
C GLU A 27 0.71 6.90 6.51
N SER A 28 0.82 6.19 5.38
CA SER A 28 0.64 6.80 4.06
C SER A 28 -0.07 5.86 3.10
N MET A 29 -1.11 6.39 2.47
CA MET A 29 -1.85 5.72 1.40
C MET A 29 -0.92 5.41 0.21
N PRO A 30 -1.22 4.33 -0.55
CA PRO A 30 -0.42 3.94 -1.70
C PRO A 30 -0.32 5.08 -2.73
N LYS A 31 0.90 5.48 -3.08
CA LYS A 31 1.18 6.51 -4.10
C LYS A 31 2.06 5.96 -5.21
N LEU A 32 1.84 6.48 -6.42
CA LEU A 32 2.62 6.13 -7.60
C LEU A 32 3.85 7.04 -7.73
N GLU A 33 5.02 6.46 -7.49
CA GLU A 33 6.32 7.07 -7.75
C GLU A 33 6.92 6.44 -9.02
N GLY A 34 6.66 7.09 -10.17
CA GLY A 34 7.06 6.61 -11.48
C GLY A 34 6.32 5.33 -11.89
N LYS A 35 7.01 4.18 -11.86
CA LYS A 35 6.45 2.84 -12.17
C LYS A 35 6.23 1.98 -10.94
N ARG A 36 6.45 2.51 -9.73
CA ARG A 36 6.30 1.81 -8.46
C ARG A 36 5.13 2.41 -7.69
N MET A 37 4.36 1.57 -7.01
CA MET A 37 3.35 2.00 -6.05
C MET A 37 3.89 1.69 -4.65
N ILE A 38 3.98 2.72 -3.82
CA ILE A 38 4.61 2.64 -2.50
C ILE A 38 3.55 2.99 -1.46
N MET A 39 3.42 2.14 -0.45
CA MET A 39 2.59 2.34 0.74
C MET A 39 3.49 2.26 1.97
N LEU A 40 3.23 3.09 2.97
CA LEU A 40 3.98 3.09 4.23
C LEU A 40 3.08 2.64 5.37
N ILE A 41 3.55 1.61 6.06
CA ILE A 41 2.90 1.03 7.24
C ILE A 41 3.92 1.07 8.38
N ALA A 42 3.58 1.73 9.47
CA ALA A 42 4.36 1.70 10.69
C ALA A 42 3.92 0.51 11.56
N PRO A 43 4.82 -0.13 12.31
CA PRO A 43 4.43 -1.11 13.30
C PRO A 43 3.60 -0.44 14.41
N LYS A 44 2.56 -1.11 14.88
CA LYS A 44 1.78 -0.68 16.03
C LYS A 44 2.69 -0.83 17.25
N LYS A 45 3.09 0.27 17.87
CA LYS A 45 3.89 0.23 19.10
C LYS A 45 3.10 -0.57 20.15
N LYS A 46 3.80 -1.50 20.81
CA LYS A 46 3.30 -2.19 21.99
C LYS A 46 3.04 -1.19 23.13
#